data_AF-A0A949XGH8-F1
#
_entry.id   AF-A0A949XGH8-F1
#
_cell.length_a   1.000
_cell.length_b   1.000
_cell.length_c   1.000
_cell.angle_alpha   90.00
_cell.angle_beta   90.00
_cell.angle_gamma   90.00
#
_symmetry.space_group_name_H-M   'P 1'
#
loop_
_entity.id
_entity.type
_entity.pdbx_description
1 polymer ?
#
loop_
_entity_poly.entity_id
_entity_poly.type
_entity_poly.pdbx_seq_one_letter_code
_entity_poly.pdbx_strand_id
1 'polypeptide(L)'
;MPKLYVANCTKQDHHFLFRVPEINRESPFHMKIGVGKCEQIYKEDSTDVLDAIIRQHTDYGLVRVDEVDRTKEFIGMCYQIDKPINVDAIVRAINHNDEVLAQRGVELRKETAVAISEQAAREAREVGGALTSMEVSIEEVVENGDTAKINESVEVVAEGQAPRSRRAQK
;
A
#
# COMPACT_ATOMS: atom_id res chain seq x y z
N MET A 1 -4.04 28.80 19.03
CA MET A 1 -3.13 27.67 19.36
C MET A 1 -3.03 26.80 18.11
N PRO A 2 -1.97 25.98 17.91
CA PRO A 2 -1.83 25.21 16.68
C PRO A 2 -2.96 24.19 16.49
N LYS A 3 -3.17 23.80 15.23
CA LYS A 3 -4.21 22.85 14.81
C LYS A 3 -3.59 21.67 14.09
N LEU A 4 -4.01 20.45 14.40
CA LEU A 4 -3.62 19.27 13.64
C LEU A 4 -4.67 18.97 12.59
N TYR A 5 -4.26 18.84 11.33
CA TYR A 5 -5.09 18.37 10.23
C TYR A 5 -4.57 17.04 9.73
N VAL A 6 -5.45 16.06 9.55
CA VAL A 6 -5.11 14.74 9.00
C VAL A 6 -5.99 14.45 7.79
N ALA A 7 -5.37 14.01 6.71
CA ALA A 7 -6.03 13.60 5.48
C ALA A 7 -5.91 12.09 5.26
N ASN A 8 -7.00 11.50 4.79
CA ASN A 8 -7.04 10.09 4.39
C ASN A 8 -6.74 9.97 2.88
N CYS A 9 -5.57 9.42 2.57
CA CYS A 9 -5.11 9.18 1.20
C CYS A 9 -5.29 7.71 0.78
N THR A 10 -6.15 6.96 1.48
CA THR A 10 -6.53 5.59 1.13
C THR A 10 -7.90 5.56 0.44
N LYS A 11 -8.28 4.40 -0.09
CA LYS A 11 -9.60 4.14 -0.71
C LYS A 11 -10.66 3.62 0.26
N GLN A 12 -10.35 3.59 1.56
CA GLN A 12 -11.25 3.10 2.60
C GLN A 12 -11.49 4.18 3.64
N ASP A 13 -12.66 4.14 4.29
CA ASP A 13 -12.91 5.02 5.42
C ASP A 13 -11.99 4.64 6.58
N HIS A 14 -11.30 5.62 7.15
CA HIS A 14 -10.34 5.38 8.22
C HIS A 14 -10.92 5.81 9.56
N HIS A 15 -10.75 4.97 10.57
CA HIS A 15 -11.04 5.32 11.96
C HIS A 15 -9.74 5.75 12.63
N PHE A 16 -9.60 7.04 12.91
CA PHE A 16 -8.46 7.63 13.59
C PHE A 16 -8.69 7.59 15.10
N LEU A 17 -7.90 6.78 15.82
CA LEU A 17 -8.02 6.61 17.28
C LEU A 17 -6.78 7.13 17.98
N PHE A 18 -6.95 8.03 18.96
CA PHE A 18 -5.82 8.60 19.68
C PHE A 18 -6.14 8.86 21.15
N ARG A 19 -5.09 8.96 21.97
CA ARG A 19 -5.17 9.41 23.36
C ARG A 19 -4.44 10.74 23.52
N VAL A 20 -4.91 11.53 24.47
CA VAL A 20 -4.27 12.80 24.86
C VAL A 20 -3.66 12.58 26.24
N PRO A 21 -2.34 12.78 26.43
CA PRO A 21 -1.67 12.46 27.70
C PRO A 21 -2.29 13.16 28.92
N GLU A 22 -2.74 14.40 28.76
CA GLU A 22 -3.32 15.21 29.83
C GLU A 22 -4.75 14.79 30.20
N ILE A 23 -5.43 14.03 29.34
CA ILE A 23 -6.80 13.58 29.55
C ILE A 23 -6.78 12.10 29.92
N ASN A 24 -6.95 11.84 31.21
CA ASN A 24 -7.12 10.48 31.70
C ASN A 24 -8.55 9.98 31.42
N ARG A 25 -8.79 9.56 30.18
CA ARG A 25 -10.05 8.95 29.72
C ARG A 25 -9.86 7.46 29.48
N GLU A 26 -10.85 6.67 29.89
CA GLU A 26 -10.85 5.21 29.70
C GLU A 26 -10.85 4.83 28.21
N SER A 27 -11.74 5.42 27.42
CA SER A 27 -11.79 5.24 25.96
C SER A 27 -10.92 6.23 25.19
N PRO A 28 -10.28 5.83 24.08
CA PRO A 28 -9.58 6.75 23.19
C PRO A 28 -10.58 7.71 22.50
N PHE A 29 -10.07 8.83 22.02
CA PHE A 29 -10.78 9.64 21.04
C PHE A 29 -10.91 8.86 19.74
N HIS A 30 -12.00 9.09 19.03
CA HIS A 30 -12.33 8.39 17.79
C HIS A 30 -12.90 9.38 16.79
N MET A 31 -12.32 9.41 15.60
CA MET A 31 -12.79 10.22 14.49
C MET A 31 -12.80 9.37 13.22
N LYS A 32 -13.89 9.45 12.45
CA LYS A 32 -13.95 8.83 11.13
C LYS A 32 -13.49 9.84 10.09
N ILE A 33 -12.49 9.49 9.30
CA ILE A 33 -11.98 10.29 8.18
C ILE A 33 -12.34 9.57 6.89
N GLY A 34 -13.28 10.15 6.14
CA GLY A 34 -13.72 9.60 4.87
C GLY A 34 -12.60 9.59 3.82
N VAL A 35 -12.77 8.80 2.77
CA VAL A 35 -11.85 8.76 1.61
C VAL A 35 -11.61 10.16 1.04
N GLY A 36 -10.33 10.55 0.90
CA GLY A 36 -9.93 11.85 0.36
C GLY A 36 -10.34 13.06 1.21
N LYS A 37 -10.83 12.85 2.43
CA LYS A 37 -11.19 13.92 3.36
C LYS A 37 -10.00 14.33 4.20
N CYS A 38 -10.00 15.61 4.56
CA CYS A 38 -9.08 16.19 5.53
C CYS A 38 -9.90 16.76 6.68
N GLU A 39 -9.62 16.31 7.89
CA GLU A 39 -10.33 16.73 9.10
C GLU A 39 -9.36 17.38 10.07
N GLN A 40 -9.85 18.38 10.81
CA GLN A 40 -9.12 18.88 11.97
C GLN A 40 -9.21 17.84 13.07
N ILE A 41 -8.08 17.29 13.47
CA ILE A 41 -7.99 16.35 14.58
C ILE A 41 -7.85 17.11 15.87
N TYR A 42 -8.68 16.75 16.83
CA TYR A 42 -8.69 17.35 18.16
C TYR A 42 -8.95 18.87 18.13
N LYS A 43 -8.96 19.49 19.32
CA LYS A 43 -9.08 20.94 19.46
C LYS A 43 -7.72 21.61 19.26
N GLU A 44 -7.73 22.95 19.16
CA GLU A 44 -6.49 23.72 19.28
C GLU A 44 -5.83 23.45 20.63
N ASP A 45 -4.56 23.07 20.63
CA ASP A 45 -3.82 22.73 21.85
C ASP A 45 -2.33 23.06 21.69
N SER A 46 -1.51 22.78 22.70
CA SER A 46 -0.06 22.94 22.63
C SER A 46 0.56 22.00 21.58
N THR A 47 1.70 22.43 21.01
CA THR A 47 2.47 21.60 20.06
C THR A 47 2.84 20.24 20.68
N ASP A 48 3.19 20.20 21.95
CA ASP A 48 3.56 18.96 22.65
C ASP A 48 2.41 17.92 22.66
N VAL A 49 1.17 18.38 22.86
CA VAL A 49 -0.02 17.52 22.80
C VAL A 49 -0.26 17.02 21.38
N LEU A 50 -0.17 17.90 20.37
CA LEU A 50 -0.36 17.50 18.97
C LEU A 50 0.73 16.52 18.51
N ASP A 51 1.98 16.75 18.89
CA ASP A 51 3.10 15.86 18.62
C ASP A 51 2.91 14.50 19.28
N ALA A 52 2.36 14.44 20.49
CA ALA A 52 2.04 13.18 21.15
C ALA A 52 0.96 12.38 20.39
N ILE A 53 -0.01 13.05 19.76
CA ILE A 53 -1.02 12.41 18.90
C ILE A 53 -0.37 11.88 17.61
N ILE A 54 0.50 12.69 16.98
CA ILE A 54 1.22 12.31 15.76
C ILE A 54 2.08 11.07 16.02
N ARG A 55 2.87 11.06 17.10
CA ARG A 55 3.77 9.95 17.46
C ARG A 55 3.04 8.62 17.64
N GLN A 56 1.79 8.63 18.12
CA GLN A 56 0.99 7.40 18.23
C GLN A 56 0.71 6.73 16.87
N HIS A 57 0.80 7.48 15.77
CA HIS A 57 0.45 7.03 14.43
C HIS A 57 1.65 6.97 13.48
N THR A 58 2.80 7.54 13.84
CA THR A 58 4.01 7.52 13.01
C THR A 58 4.44 6.09 12.67
N ASP A 59 4.41 5.18 13.64
CA ASP A 59 4.76 3.76 13.44
C ASP A 59 3.76 3.03 12.52
N TYR A 60 2.55 3.58 12.36
CA TYR A 60 1.51 3.07 11.48
C TYR A 60 1.46 3.79 10.12
N GLY A 61 2.47 4.60 9.79
CA GLY A 61 2.61 5.23 8.49
C GLY A 61 1.95 6.61 8.36
N LEU A 62 1.68 7.31 9.48
CA LEU A 62 1.28 8.72 9.43
C LEU A 62 2.50 9.59 9.08
N VAL A 63 2.46 10.24 7.91
CA VAL A 63 3.58 11.03 7.37
C VAL A 63 3.19 12.50 7.19
N ARG A 64 4.15 13.41 7.30
CA ARG A 64 3.88 14.84 7.04
C ARG A 64 3.64 15.06 5.55
N VAL A 65 2.70 15.93 5.18
CA VAL A 65 2.26 16.08 3.78
C VAL A 65 3.39 16.41 2.78
N ASP A 66 4.40 17.16 3.21
CA ASP A 66 5.57 17.54 2.40
C ASP A 66 6.61 16.42 2.25
N GLU A 67 6.48 15.35 3.02
CA GLU A 67 7.32 14.15 2.99
C GLU A 67 6.68 13.00 2.20
N VAL A 68 5.39 13.13 1.82
CA VAL A 68 4.66 12.12 1.06
C VAL A 68 5.40 11.78 -0.24
N ASP A 69 5.75 12.78 -1.06
CA ASP A 69 6.43 12.57 -2.35
C ASP A 69 7.85 11.98 -2.21
N ARG A 70 8.45 12.08 -1.01
CA ARG A 70 9.79 11.53 -0.72
C ARG A 70 9.72 10.12 -0.15
N THR A 71 8.55 9.71 0.32
CA THR A 71 8.33 8.42 0.96
C THR A 71 7.89 7.43 -0.11
N LYS A 72 8.86 6.67 -0.65
CA LYS A 72 8.66 5.74 -1.79
C LYS A 72 7.50 4.77 -1.67
N GLU A 73 7.07 4.46 -0.44
CA GLU A 73 6.04 3.47 -0.17
C GLU A 73 4.90 4.06 0.65
N PHE A 74 4.61 5.35 0.46
CA PHE A 74 3.53 5.99 1.20
C PHE A 74 2.16 5.42 0.80
N ILE A 75 1.54 4.74 1.75
CA ILE A 75 0.18 4.21 1.68
C ILE A 75 -0.45 4.52 3.04
N GLY A 76 -1.38 5.48 3.11
CA GLY A 76 -2.03 5.76 4.40
C GLY A 76 -2.60 7.17 4.52
N MET A 77 -2.32 7.78 5.68
CA MET A 77 -2.78 9.10 6.04
C MET A 77 -1.60 10.07 6.10
N CYS A 78 -1.85 11.33 5.77
CA CYS A 78 -0.87 12.38 5.95
C CYS A 78 -1.39 13.49 6.86
N TYR A 79 -0.49 14.26 7.46
CA TYR A 79 -0.85 15.35 8.37
C TYR A 79 -0.16 16.67 8.04
N GLN A 80 -0.76 17.75 8.53
CA GLN A 80 -0.22 19.10 8.49
C GLN A 80 -0.65 19.88 9.74
N ILE A 81 0.20 20.79 10.19
CA ILE A 81 -0.07 21.67 11.34
C ILE A 81 -0.53 23.04 10.83
N ASP A 82 -1.42 23.69 11.59
CA ASP A 82 -1.99 25.04 11.42
C ASP A 82 -2.94 25.25 10.25
N LYS A 83 -2.78 24.49 9.16
CA LYS A 83 -3.57 24.68 7.94
C LYS A 83 -4.11 23.35 7.42
N PRO A 84 -5.36 23.35 6.89
CA PRO A 84 -5.88 22.20 6.17
C PRO A 84 -4.99 21.83 5.00
N ILE A 85 -4.92 20.53 4.72
CA ILE A 85 -4.18 20.00 3.58
C ILE A 85 -4.92 20.34 2.29
N ASN A 86 -4.19 20.82 1.27
CA ASN A 86 -4.78 21.12 -0.03
C ASN A 86 -5.27 19.82 -0.70
N VAL A 87 -6.50 19.85 -1.23
CA VAL A 87 -7.12 18.76 -1.99
C VAL A 87 -6.19 18.24 -3.10
N ASP A 88 -5.49 19.12 -3.80
CA ASP A 88 -4.56 18.71 -4.87
C ASP A 88 -3.44 17.80 -4.34
N ALA A 89 -2.96 18.05 -3.12
CA ALA A 89 -1.95 17.22 -2.48
C ALA A 89 -2.53 15.85 -2.06
N ILE A 90 -3.77 15.83 -1.58
CA ILE A 90 -4.48 14.60 -1.21
C ILE A 90 -4.68 13.72 -2.45
N VAL A 91 -5.12 14.31 -3.57
CA VAL A 91 -5.32 13.58 -4.83
C VAL A 91 -4.01 13.02 -5.37
N ARG A 92 -2.93 13.81 -5.35
CA ARG A 92 -1.60 13.30 -5.74
C ARG A 92 -1.17 12.12 -4.87
N ALA A 93 -1.35 12.22 -3.55
CA ALA A 93 -1.02 11.15 -2.63
C ALA A 93 -1.86 9.87 -2.88
N ILE A 94 -3.15 10.01 -3.21
CA ILE A 94 -4.01 8.87 -3.58
C ILE A 94 -3.51 8.21 -4.87
N ASN A 95 -3.15 8.99 -5.89
CA ASN A 95 -2.65 8.44 -7.15
C ASN A 95 -1.30 7.74 -6.96
N HIS A 96 -0.40 8.32 -6.15
CA HIS A 96 0.86 7.67 -5.80
C HIS A 96 0.63 6.34 -5.08
N ASN A 97 -0.34 6.28 -4.18
CA ASN A 97 -0.73 5.07 -3.47
C ASN A 97 -1.14 3.95 -4.45
N ASP A 98 -1.88 4.28 -5.51
CA ASP A 98 -2.26 3.33 -6.56
C ASP A 98 -1.05 2.78 -7.34
N GLU A 99 -0.07 3.63 -7.64
CA GLU A 99 1.17 3.21 -8.32
C GLU A 99 1.99 2.25 -7.43
N VAL A 100 2.14 2.58 -6.15
CA VAL A 100 2.86 1.74 -5.18
C VAL A 100 2.16 0.38 -5.02
N LEU A 101 0.83 0.38 -4.88
CA LEU A 101 0.05 -0.85 -4.76
C LEU A 101 0.15 -1.72 -6.01
N ALA A 102 0.12 -1.12 -7.20
CA ALA A 102 0.29 -1.85 -8.46
C ALA A 102 1.68 -2.47 -8.56
N GLN A 103 2.73 -1.71 -8.22
CA GLN A 103 4.11 -2.20 -8.25
C GLN A 103 4.33 -3.35 -7.25
N ARG A 104 3.88 -3.19 -6.00
CA ARG A 104 3.92 -4.25 -4.99
C ARG A 104 3.16 -5.50 -5.44
N GLY A 105 2.03 -5.32 -6.12
CA GLY A 105 1.29 -6.42 -6.72
C GLY A 105 2.13 -7.22 -7.73
N VAL A 106 2.87 -6.54 -8.61
CA VAL A 106 3.77 -7.19 -9.59
C VAL A 106 4.90 -7.94 -8.88
N GLU A 107 5.53 -7.32 -7.89
CA GLU A 107 6.64 -7.91 -7.13
C GLU A 107 6.20 -9.16 -6.37
N LEU A 108 5.09 -9.08 -5.64
CA LEU A 108 4.51 -10.21 -4.89
C LEU A 108 4.14 -11.37 -5.81
N ARG A 109 3.59 -11.08 -7.00
CA ARG A 109 3.27 -12.10 -8.01
C ARG A 109 4.53 -12.80 -8.51
N LYS A 110 5.63 -12.07 -8.75
CA LYS A 110 6.92 -12.66 -9.14
C LYS A 110 7.52 -13.54 -8.05
N GLU A 111 7.54 -13.05 -6.81
CA GLU A 111 8.03 -13.83 -5.66
C GLU A 111 7.23 -15.12 -5.48
N THR A 112 5.91 -15.04 -5.63
CA THR A 112 5.02 -16.20 -5.57
C THR A 112 5.31 -17.18 -6.71
N ALA A 113 5.51 -16.69 -7.94
CA ALA A 113 5.86 -17.55 -9.08
C ALA A 113 7.21 -18.27 -8.88
N VAL A 114 8.21 -17.60 -8.32
CA VAL A 114 9.50 -18.20 -7.95
C VAL A 114 9.30 -19.28 -6.89
N ALA A 115 8.56 -19.00 -5.82
CA ALA A 115 8.30 -19.97 -4.75
C ALA A 115 7.58 -21.24 -5.26
N ILE A 116 6.57 -21.07 -6.13
CA ILE A 116 5.86 -22.18 -6.77
C ILE A 116 6.83 -22.97 -7.67
N SER A 117 7.68 -22.28 -8.44
CA SER A 117 8.68 -22.93 -9.30
C SER A 117 9.68 -23.75 -8.51
N GLU A 118 10.19 -23.22 -7.40
CA GLU A 118 11.08 -23.97 -6.52
C GLU A 118 10.40 -25.17 -5.88
N GLN A 119 9.14 -25.02 -5.45
CA GLN A 119 8.37 -26.13 -4.91
C GLN A 119 8.18 -27.24 -5.95
N ALA A 120 7.74 -26.89 -7.16
CA ALA A 120 7.59 -27.84 -8.26
C ALA A 120 8.93 -28.51 -8.62
N ALA A 121 10.03 -27.76 -8.63
CA ALA A 121 11.36 -28.30 -8.87
C ALA A 121 11.83 -29.28 -7.78
N ARG A 122 11.49 -29.00 -6.50
CA ARG A 122 11.75 -29.93 -5.39
C ARG A 122 10.97 -31.23 -5.56
N GLU A 123 9.67 -31.15 -5.81
CA GLU A 123 8.80 -32.32 -6.05
C GLU A 123 9.26 -33.14 -7.28
N ALA A 124 9.62 -32.49 -8.38
CA ALA A 124 10.12 -33.17 -9.57
C ALA A 124 11.43 -33.94 -9.31
N ARG A 125 12.35 -33.38 -8.52
CA ARG A 125 13.61 -34.06 -8.14
C ARG A 125 13.35 -35.29 -7.27
N GLU A 126 12.35 -35.25 -6.39
CA GLU A 126 11.96 -36.41 -5.56
C GLU A 126 11.39 -37.56 -6.41
N VAL A 127 10.70 -37.25 -7.51
CA VAL A 127 10.15 -38.23 -8.46
C VAL A 127 11.16 -38.62 -9.57
N GLY A 128 12.39 -38.10 -9.52
CA GLY A 128 13.46 -38.43 -10.47
C GLY A 128 13.39 -37.68 -11.82
N GLY A 129 12.58 -36.63 -11.92
CA GLY A 129 12.47 -35.74 -13.08
C GLY A 129 13.24 -34.43 -12.92
N ALA A 130 13.48 -33.73 -14.05
CA ALA A 130 14.09 -32.40 -14.07
C ALA A 130 13.16 -31.39 -14.76
N LEU A 131 12.70 -30.37 -14.03
CA LEU A 131 11.97 -29.23 -14.58
C LEU A 131 12.96 -28.25 -15.23
N THR A 132 12.81 -28.02 -16.53
CA THR A 132 13.73 -27.17 -17.32
C THR A 132 13.26 -25.72 -17.43
N SER A 133 11.94 -25.48 -17.49
CA SER A 133 11.35 -24.14 -17.50
C SER A 133 9.90 -24.23 -17.05
N MET A 134 9.42 -23.25 -16.28
CA MET A 134 8.03 -23.19 -15.83
C MET A 134 7.45 -21.80 -16.11
N GLU A 135 6.34 -21.77 -16.84
CA GLU A 135 5.57 -20.55 -17.08
C GLU A 135 4.41 -20.52 -16.07
N VAL A 136 4.28 -19.41 -15.34
CA VAL A 136 3.18 -19.21 -14.39
C VAL A 136 2.27 -18.13 -14.96
N SER A 137 1.07 -18.53 -15.38
CA SER A 137 -0.01 -17.63 -15.76
C SER A 137 -0.90 -17.36 -14.54
N ILE A 138 -1.18 -16.09 -14.29
CA ILE A 138 -2.07 -15.66 -13.21
C ILE A 138 -3.38 -15.23 -13.85
N GLU A 139 -4.45 -15.97 -13.55
CA GLU A 139 -5.80 -15.68 -14.03
C GLU A 139 -6.61 -15.05 -12.91
N GLU A 140 -7.11 -13.83 -13.12
CA GLU A 140 -8.08 -13.20 -12.22
C GLU A 140 -9.48 -13.76 -12.54
N VAL A 141 -9.98 -14.66 -11.70
CA VAL A 141 -11.33 -15.22 -11.82
C VAL A 141 -12.32 -14.22 -11.22
N VAL A 142 -12.96 -13.42 -12.08
CA VAL A 142 -14.08 -12.56 -11.68
C VAL A 142 -15.35 -13.42 -11.70
N GLU A 143 -15.97 -13.64 -10.54
CA GLU A 143 -17.12 -14.55 -10.38
C GLU A 143 -18.44 -14.04 -11.02
N ASN A 144 -18.42 -12.95 -11.80
CA ASN A 144 -19.62 -12.38 -12.42
C ASN A 144 -19.37 -11.93 -13.87
N GLY A 145 -19.52 -12.86 -14.81
CA GLY A 145 -20.09 -12.65 -16.16
C GLY A 145 -19.41 -11.71 -17.17
N ASP A 146 -18.45 -10.88 -16.78
CA ASP A 146 -17.72 -10.00 -17.69
C ASP A 146 -16.43 -10.66 -18.19
N THR A 147 -16.11 -10.42 -19.47
CA THR A 147 -14.96 -11.02 -20.14
C THR A 147 -13.65 -10.70 -19.40
N ALA A 148 -13.05 -11.72 -18.79
CA ALA A 148 -11.72 -11.64 -18.21
C ALA A 148 -10.71 -11.18 -19.28
N LYS A 149 -10.11 -10.00 -19.08
CA LYS A 149 -9.01 -9.52 -19.91
C LYS A 149 -7.70 -9.78 -19.17
N ILE A 150 -7.00 -10.82 -19.60
CA ILE A 150 -5.63 -11.12 -19.17
C ILE A 150 -4.70 -10.02 -19.69
N ASN A 151 -3.80 -9.49 -18.85
CA ASN A 151 -2.74 -8.56 -19.30
C ASN A 151 -1.32 -8.90 -18.81
N GLU A 152 -1.09 -9.97 -18.04
CA GLU A 152 0.25 -10.25 -17.50
C GLU A 152 0.61 -11.74 -17.43
N SER A 153 1.85 -12.07 -17.79
CA SER A 153 2.42 -13.42 -17.77
C SER A 153 3.86 -13.32 -17.29
N VAL A 154 4.24 -14.19 -16.34
CA VAL A 154 5.56 -14.18 -15.70
C VAL A 154 6.30 -15.47 -16.09
N GLU A 155 7.38 -15.32 -16.84
CA GLU A 155 8.29 -16.42 -17.20
C GLU A 155 9.39 -16.54 -16.13
N VAL A 156 9.49 -17.71 -15.50
CA VAL A 156 10.55 -18.01 -14.52
C VAL A 156 11.55 -18.97 -15.18
N VAL A 157 12.77 -18.50 -15.41
CA VAL A 157 13.86 -19.27 -16.06
C VAL A 157 14.86 -19.71 -14.99
N ALA A 158 15.30 -20.97 -15.06
CA ALA A 158 16.32 -21.51 -14.14
C ALA A 158 17.67 -20.77 -14.29
N GLU A 159 18.44 -20.71 -13.19
CA GLU A 159 19.78 -20.08 -13.17
C GLU A 159 20.66 -20.59 -14.33
N GLY A 160 21.14 -19.66 -15.16
CA GLY A 160 22.06 -19.94 -16.26
C GLY A 160 21.45 -19.98 -17.67
N GLN A 161 20.15 -19.71 -17.84
CA GLN A 161 19.52 -19.61 -19.17
C GLN A 161 18.90 -18.24 -19.44
N ALA A 162 19.09 -17.73 -20.67
CA ALA A 162 18.57 -16.44 -21.10
C ALA A 162 17.05 -16.53 -21.40
N PRO A 163 16.27 -15.49 -21.05
CA PRO A 163 14.84 -15.43 -21.38
C PRO A 163 14.60 -15.48 -22.89
N ARG A 164 13.59 -16.24 -23.34
CA ARG A 164 13.28 -16.36 -24.77
C ARG A 164 12.59 -15.08 -25.26
N SER A 165 13.18 -14.41 -26.26
CA SER A 165 12.59 -13.19 -26.83
C SER A 165 11.19 -13.45 -27.39
N ARG A 166 10.17 -12.76 -26.86
CA ARG A 166 8.80 -12.79 -27.40
C ARG A 166 8.78 -12.25 -28.84
N ARG A 167 8.47 -13.12 -29.80
CA ARG A 167 8.09 -12.72 -31.15
C ARG A 167 6.60 -12.37 -31.11
N ALA A 168 6.27 -11.10 -31.34
CA ALA A 168 4.89 -10.64 -31.44
C ALA A 168 4.15 -11.43 -32.55
N GLN A 169 3.14 -12.20 -32.18
CA GLN A 169 2.14 -12.69 -33.14
C GLN A 169 1.13 -11.57 -33.37
N LYS A 170 0.92 -11.25 -34.65
CA LYS A 170 -0.03 -10.25 -35.17
C LYS A 170 -1.47 -10.67 -34.93
#